data_AF-A0A7C1WIP1-F1
#
_entry.id   AF-A0A7C1WIP1-F1
#
_cell.length_a   1.000
_cell.length_b   1.000
_cell.length_c   1.000
_cell.angle_alpha   90.00
_cell.angle_beta   90.00
_cell.angle_gamma   90.00
#
_symmetry.space_group_name_H-M   'P 1'
#
loop_
_entity.id
_entity.type
_entity.pdbx_description
1 polymer ?
#
loop_
_entity_poly.entity_id
_entity_poly.type
_entity_poly.pdbx_seq_one_letter_code
_entity_poly.pdbx_strand_id
1 'polypeptide(L)'
;MNGLQVAKEILSQARYHFYRLSGVEVYGVQIDIFLHFLVGGIIFYLCRRRYPVIKSLAILTALILSKEIINVFAHSELRYIQNPRMDTFWDVVTSYAGAASVYLVSIRKPKAC
;
A
#
# COMPACT_ATOMS: atom_id res chain seq x y z
N MET A 1 -28.82 11.79 -13.72
CA MET A 1 -27.89 10.83 -13.09
C MET A 1 -26.97 11.61 -12.16
N ASN A 2 -26.90 11.21 -10.89
CA ASN A 2 -26.23 11.99 -9.85
C ASN A 2 -24.71 11.82 -9.97
N GLY A 3 -23.92 12.90 -9.93
CA GLY A 3 -22.45 12.82 -10.08
C GLY A 3 -21.77 11.88 -9.06
N LEU A 4 -22.41 11.67 -7.90
CA LEU A 4 -22.01 10.69 -6.89
C LEU A 4 -22.10 9.23 -7.37
N GLN A 5 -23.11 8.88 -8.18
CA GLN A 5 -23.24 7.53 -8.74
C GLN A 5 -22.17 7.24 -9.79
N VAL A 6 -21.86 8.22 -10.64
CA VAL A 6 -20.81 8.09 -11.66
C VAL A 6 -19.44 7.93 -11.00
N ALA A 7 -19.15 8.71 -9.95
CA ALA A 7 -17.91 8.56 -9.18
C ALA A 7 -17.80 7.18 -8.51
N LYS A 8 -18.90 6.65 -7.96
CA LYS A 8 -18.94 5.29 -7.40
C LYS A 8 -18.67 4.22 -8.46
N GLU A 9 -19.25 4.35 -9.65
CA GLU A 9 -19.01 3.41 -10.76
C GLU A 9 -17.56 3.42 -11.24
N ILE A 10 -16.98 4.61 -11.43
CA ILE A 10 -15.57 4.75 -11.84
C ILE A 10 -14.64 4.14 -10.79
N LEU A 11 -14.88 4.43 -9.51
CA LEU A 11 -14.09 3.86 -8.40
C LEU A 11 -14.26 2.34 -8.32
N SER A 12 -15.46 1.83 -8.54
CA SER A 12 -15.75 0.39 -8.56
C SER A 12 -15.03 -0.33 -9.71
N GLN A 13 -15.08 0.23 -10.93
CA GLN A 13 -14.35 -0.32 -12.08
C GLN A 13 -12.83 -0.27 -11.88
N ALA A 14 -12.30 0.86 -11.41
CA ALA A 14 -10.88 0.97 -11.09
C ALA A 14 -10.47 -0.12 -10.08
N ARG A 15 -11.23 -0.26 -8.98
CA ARG A 15 -10.99 -1.28 -7.96
C ARG A 15 -11.06 -2.70 -8.50
N TYR A 16 -12.01 -3.01 -9.39
CA TYR A 16 -12.10 -4.33 -10.05
C TYR A 16 -10.86 -4.65 -10.88
N HIS A 17 -10.38 -3.69 -11.67
CA HIS A 17 -9.16 -3.87 -12.46
C HIS A 17 -7.92 -4.02 -11.57
N PHE A 18 -7.83 -3.24 -10.49
CA PHE A 18 -6.75 -3.36 -9.51
C PHE A 18 -6.75 -4.70 -8.78
N TYR A 19 -7.91 -5.21 -8.33
CA TYR A 19 -7.99 -6.53 -7.70
C TYR A 19 -7.65 -7.65 -8.66
N ARG A 20 -8.07 -7.55 -9.92
CA ARG A 20 -7.71 -8.54 -10.94
C ARG A 20 -6.21 -8.56 -11.20
N LEU A 21 -5.53 -7.42 -11.07
CA LEU A 21 -4.07 -7.31 -11.15
C LEU A 21 -3.36 -7.80 -9.87
N SER A 22 -3.91 -7.49 -8.68
CA SER A 22 -3.39 -7.92 -7.37
C SER A 22 -3.46 -9.45 -7.21
N GLY A 23 -4.53 -10.09 -7.72
CA GLY A 23 -4.68 -11.54 -7.73
C GLY A 23 -3.84 -12.29 -8.77
N VAL A 24 -3.01 -11.61 -9.57
CA VAL A 24 -2.06 -12.28 -10.45
C VAL A 24 -0.91 -12.81 -9.61
N GLU A 25 -0.66 -14.11 -9.69
CA GLU A 25 0.48 -14.75 -9.05
C GLU A 25 1.63 -14.92 -10.04
N VAL A 26 2.84 -14.57 -9.60
CA VAL A 26 4.09 -14.75 -10.34
C VAL A 26 4.97 -15.66 -9.49
N TYR A 27 5.26 -16.87 -9.98
CA TYR A 27 6.04 -17.89 -9.26
C TYR A 27 5.49 -18.23 -7.86
N GLY A 28 4.17 -18.21 -7.67
CA GLY A 28 3.52 -18.49 -6.39
C GLY A 28 3.54 -17.33 -5.39
N VAL A 29 3.94 -16.13 -5.83
CA VAL A 29 3.87 -14.89 -5.04
C VAL A 29 2.88 -13.95 -5.70
N GLN A 30 1.93 -13.43 -4.94
CA GLN A 30 0.97 -12.44 -5.44
C GLN A 30 1.68 -11.13 -5.81
N ILE A 31 1.35 -10.55 -6.95
CA ILE A 31 1.91 -9.26 -7.39
C ILE A 31 1.67 -8.15 -6.34
N ASP A 32 0.59 -8.27 -5.57
CA ASP A 32 0.22 -7.32 -4.52
C ASP A 32 1.34 -7.11 -3.48
N ILE A 33 2.07 -8.18 -3.15
CA ILE A 33 3.22 -8.14 -2.23
C ILE A 33 4.33 -7.23 -2.76
N PHE A 34 4.63 -7.33 -4.06
CA PHE A 34 5.64 -6.48 -4.69
C PHE A 34 5.16 -5.04 -4.80
N LEU A 35 3.86 -4.84 -5.02
CA LEU A 35 3.25 -3.52 -5.10
C LEU A 35 3.33 -2.80 -3.74
N HIS A 36 2.98 -3.47 -2.65
CA HIS A 36 3.06 -2.93 -1.30
C HIS A 36 4.51 -2.64 -0.88
N PHE A 37 5.46 -3.52 -1.22
CA PHE A 37 6.88 -3.25 -1.03
C PHE A 37 7.32 -1.96 -1.75
N LEU A 38 6.98 -1.82 -3.03
CA LEU A 38 7.37 -0.67 -3.83
C LEU A 38 6.73 0.62 -3.31
N VAL A 39 5.41 0.60 -3.07
CA VAL A 39 4.64 1.76 -2.61
C VAL A 39 5.10 2.21 -1.22
N GLY A 40 5.29 1.27 -0.28
CA GLY A 40 5.81 1.58 1.06
C GLY A 40 7.21 2.21 1.01
N GLY A 41 8.08 1.70 0.14
CA GLY A 41 9.38 2.29 -0.13
C GLY A 41 9.30 3.71 -0.69
N ILE A 42 8.48 3.96 -1.71
CA ILE A 42 8.31 5.28 -2.33
C ILE A 42 7.76 6.30 -1.33
N ILE A 43 6.69 5.95 -0.60
CA ILE A 43 6.09 6.81 0.43
C ILE A 43 7.14 7.19 1.46
N PHE A 44 7.87 6.21 1.98
CA PHE A 44 8.92 6.45 2.97
C PHE A 44 10.04 7.33 2.40
N TYR A 45 10.50 7.05 1.18
CA TYR A 45 11.52 7.85 0.49
C TYR A 45 11.11 9.32 0.36
N LEU A 46 9.87 9.58 -0.10
CA LEU A 46 9.33 10.92 -0.25
C LEU A 46 9.21 11.63 1.11
N CYS A 47 8.72 10.93 2.14
CA CYS A 47 8.64 11.49 3.49
C CYS A 47 10.03 11.82 4.07
N ARG A 48 11.02 10.96 3.82
CA ARG A 48 12.40 11.13 4.31
C ARG A 48 13.10 12.35 3.72
N ARG A 49 12.65 12.88 2.58
CA ARG A 49 13.18 14.15 2.02
C ARG A 49 12.89 15.36 2.92
N ARG A 50 11.80 15.33 3.69
CA ARG A 50 11.33 16.48 4.48
C ARG A 50 11.29 16.21 5.98
N TYR A 51 11.17 14.95 6.40
CA TYR A 51 10.93 14.58 7.79
C TYR A 51 11.99 13.62 8.34
N PRO A 52 12.25 13.65 9.66
CA PRO A 52 13.08 12.65 10.33
C PRO A 52 12.46 11.25 10.20
N VAL A 53 13.28 10.22 10.43
CA VAL A 53 12.92 8.80 10.25
C VAL A 53 11.62 8.45 10.98
N ILE A 54 11.52 8.81 12.26
CA ILE A 54 10.36 8.51 13.10
C ILE A 54 9.08 9.11 12.53
N LYS A 55 9.10 10.38 12.09
CA LYS A 55 7.94 11.03 11.47
C LYS A 55 7.57 10.37 10.13
N SER A 56 8.57 9.95 9.36
CA SER A 56 8.34 9.26 8.08
C SER A 56 7.71 7.88 8.28
N LEU A 57 8.15 7.14 9.31
CA LEU A 57 7.52 5.88 9.71
C LEU A 57 6.09 6.13 10.19
N ALA A 58 5.86 7.13 11.04
CA ALA A 58 4.51 7.46 11.52
C ALA A 58 3.54 7.78 10.38
N ILE A 59 3.98 8.54 9.36
CA ILE A 59 3.18 8.82 8.16
C ILE A 59 2.88 7.55 7.38
N LEU A 60 3.89 6.69 7.16
CA LEU A 60 3.69 5.39 6.50
C LEU A 60 2.69 4.52 7.26
N THR A 61 2.83 4.41 8.59
CA THR A 61 1.90 3.68 9.46
C THR A 61 0.49 4.25 9.36
N ALA A 62 0.32 5.57 9.40
CA ALA A 62 -0.98 6.22 9.29
C ALA A 62 -1.66 5.92 7.94
N LEU A 63 -0.91 5.88 6.85
CA LEU A 63 -1.44 5.55 5.51
C LEU A 63 -1.84 4.09 5.40
N ILE A 64 -1.02 3.16 5.89
CA ILE A 64 -1.34 1.73 5.92
C ILE A 64 -2.60 1.48 6.76
N LEU A 65 -2.66 2.05 7.97
CA LEU A 65 -3.84 1.94 8.84
C LEU A 65 -5.08 2.55 8.20
N SER A 66 -4.95 3.69 7.52
CA SER A 66 -6.06 4.33 6.82
C SER A 66 -6.60 3.46 5.67
N LYS A 67 -5.72 2.79 4.91
CA LYS A 67 -6.11 1.80 3.89
C LYS A 67 -6.89 0.66 4.54
N GLU A 68 -6.41 0.09 5.64
CA GLU A 68 -7.08 -1.01 6.34
C GLU A 68 -8.45 -0.59 6.88
N ILE A 69 -8.55 0.60 7.48
CA ILE A 69 -9.81 1.16 7.96
C ILE A 69 -10.80 1.29 6.79
N ILE A 70 -10.39 1.91 5.68
CA ILE A 70 -11.24 2.05 4.48
C ILE A 70 -11.65 0.67 3.95
N ASN A 71 -10.73 -0.30 3.96
CA ASN A 71 -11.03 -1.65 3.49
C ASN A 71 -12.05 -2.37 4.38
N VAL A 72 -11.96 -2.20 5.71
CA VAL A 72 -12.94 -2.72 6.69
C VAL A 72 -14.30 -2.04 6.54
N PHE A 73 -14.34 -0.72 6.34
CA PHE A 73 -15.60 -0.01 6.11
C PHE A 73 -16.21 -0.36 4.75
N ALA A 74 -15.40 -0.49 3.70
CA ALA A 74 -15.84 -0.89 2.36
C ALA A 74 -16.22 -2.38 2.25
N HIS A 75 -15.75 -3.23 3.18
CA HIS A 75 -16.18 -4.62 3.33
C HIS A 75 -17.67 -4.77 3.66
N SER A 76 -18.30 -3.73 4.23
CA SER A 76 -19.73 -3.77 4.54
C SER A 76 -20.63 -3.75 3.29
N GLU A 77 -20.13 -3.32 2.13
CA GLU A 77 -20.91 -3.19 0.89
C GLU A 77 -20.49 -4.16 -0.25
N LEU A 78 -19.30 -4.75 -0.23
CA LEU A 78 -18.74 -5.48 -1.39
C LEU A 78 -18.23 -6.89 -1.03
N ARG A 79 -18.87 -7.91 -1.63
CA ARG A 79 -18.54 -9.35 -1.50
C ARG A 79 -17.07 -9.62 -1.81
N TYR A 80 -16.34 -10.21 -0.85
CA TYR A 80 -14.91 -10.52 -0.96
C TYR A 80 -14.65 -11.99 -1.35
N ILE A 81 -13.56 -12.26 -2.07
CA ILE A 81 -13.19 -13.57 -2.66
C ILE A 81 -12.00 -14.26 -1.91
N GLN A 82 -11.33 -13.61 -0.95
CA GLN A 82 -10.16 -14.14 -0.24
C GLN A 82 -10.13 -13.79 1.26
N ASN A 83 -9.25 -14.48 2.03
CA ASN A 83 -9.19 -14.40 3.50
C ASN A 83 -8.47 -13.11 3.99
N PRO A 84 -9.21 -12.12 4.52
CA PRO A 84 -8.73 -10.74 4.66
C PRO A 84 -7.62 -10.55 5.71
N ARG A 85 -7.50 -11.45 6.70
CA ARG A 85 -6.51 -11.28 7.79
C ARG A 85 -5.08 -11.60 7.36
N MET A 86 -4.90 -12.52 6.42
CA MET A 86 -3.56 -12.87 5.93
C MET A 86 -3.03 -11.80 4.97
N ASP A 87 -3.87 -11.27 4.08
CA ASP A 87 -3.47 -10.21 3.14
C ASP A 87 -3.03 -8.94 3.87
N THR A 88 -3.83 -8.46 4.85
CA THR A 88 -3.50 -7.27 5.64
C THR A 88 -2.14 -7.38 6.34
N PHE A 89 -1.78 -8.54 6.87
CA PHE A 89 -0.50 -8.73 7.54
C PHE A 89 0.67 -8.66 6.56
N TRP A 90 0.55 -9.33 5.42
CA TRP A 90 1.60 -9.33 4.39
C TRP A 90 1.76 -7.95 3.74
N ASP A 91 0.68 -7.20 3.52
CA ASP A 91 0.71 -5.82 3.02
C ASP A 91 1.50 -4.89 3.95
N VAL A 92 1.29 -5.01 5.27
CA VAL A 92 2.04 -4.25 6.27
C VAL A 92 3.51 -4.63 6.24
N VAL A 93 3.82 -5.93 6.36
CA VAL A 93 5.20 -6.44 6.43
C VAL A 93 6.00 -6.02 5.19
N THR A 94 5.40 -6.16 4.00
CA THR A 94 6.06 -5.84 2.73
C THR A 94 6.29 -4.34 2.58
N SER A 95 5.32 -3.51 2.97
CA SER A 95 5.48 -2.05 2.99
C SER A 95 6.62 -1.60 3.91
N TYR A 96 6.74 -2.19 5.09
CA TYR A 96 7.87 -1.91 6.00
C TYR A 96 9.20 -2.43 5.46
N ALA A 97 9.22 -3.60 4.82
CA ALA A 97 10.41 -4.11 4.15
C ALA A 97 10.89 -3.15 3.03
N GLY A 98 9.95 -2.58 2.27
CA GLY A 98 10.21 -1.52 1.29
C GLY A 98 10.84 -0.29 1.93
N ALA A 99 10.24 0.23 3.00
CA ALA A 99 10.77 1.37 3.74
C ALA A 99 12.18 1.10 4.34
N ALA A 100 12.40 -0.09 4.88
CA ALA A 100 13.69 -0.52 5.42
C ALA A 100 14.76 -0.59 4.32
N SER A 101 14.42 -1.12 3.14
CA SER A 101 15.35 -1.17 2.01
C SER A 101 15.79 0.24 1.56
N VAL A 102 14.85 1.19 1.49
CA VAL A 102 15.13 2.60 1.19
C VAL A 102 16.00 3.22 2.28
N TYR A 103 15.71 2.95 3.55
CA TYR A 103 16.52 3.44 4.67
C TYR A 103 17.97 2.94 4.56
N LEU A 104 18.16 1.63 4.36
CA LEU A 104 19.48 1.00 4.23
C LEU A 104 20.29 1.55 3.05
N VAL A 105 19.64 1.79 1.91
CA VAL A 105 20.29 2.43 0.74
C VAL A 105 20.65 3.88 1.05
N SER A 106 19.77 4.62 1.76
CA SER A 106 19.99 6.02 2.08
C SER A 106 21.13 6.27 3.06
N ILE A 107 21.38 5.33 4.00
CA ILE A 107 22.51 5.42 4.94
C ILE A 107 23.83 4.95 4.33
N ARG A 108 23.79 4.08 3.32
CA ARG A 108 24.98 3.59 2.60
C ARG A 108 25.50 4.57 1.56
N LYS A 109 24.66 5.47 1.04
CA LYS A 109 25.15 6.55 0.19
C LYS A 109 25.82 7.61 1.08
N PRO A 110 27.14 7.86 0.92
CA PRO A 110 27.75 9.00 1.59
C PRO A 110 26.98 10.25 1.17
N LYS A 111 26.64 11.10 2.15
CA LYS A 111 26.17 12.46 1.84
C LYS A 111 27.26 13.07 0.98
N ALA A 112 26.96 13.39 -0.28
CA ALA A 112 27.83 14.24 -1.06
C ALA A 112 27.94 15.56 -0.28
N CYS A 113 29.14 15.82 0.26
CA CYS A 113 29.50 17.09 0.89
C CYS A 113 29.38 18.23 -0.12
#